data_AF-Q08ED2-F1
#
_entry.id   AF-Q08ED2-F1
#
_cell.length_a   1.000
_cell.length_b   1.000
_cell.length_c   1.000
_cell.angle_alpha   90.00
_cell.angle_beta   90.00
_cell.angle_gamma   90.00
#
_symmetry.space_group_name_H-M   'P 1'
#
loop_
_entity.id
_entity.type
_entity.pdbx_description
1 polymer ?
#
loop_
_entity_poly.entity_id
_entity_poly.type
_entity_poly.pdbx_seq_one_letter_code
_entity_poly.pdbx_strand_id
1 'polypeptide(L)' 'MTRPQPDLYSHRFDDPVPDLCSLKCLTYQSGDVPLIFALVDHGDISFYSFRDFTLPRDLGH' A
#
# COMPACT_ATOMS: atom_id res chain seq x y z
N MET A 1 0.30 -10.76 -24.98
CA MET A 1 0.68 -10.90 -23.56
C MET A 1 0.76 -9.51 -22.97
N THR A 2 -0.23 -9.12 -22.18
CA THR A 2 -0.29 -7.81 -21.51
C THR A 2 0.55 -7.92 -20.23
N ARG A 3 1.55 -7.05 -20.04
CA ARG A 3 2.29 -7.00 -18.76
C ARG A 3 1.32 -6.59 -17.65
N PRO A 4 1.35 -7.21 -16.46
CA PRO A 4 0.57 -6.72 -15.33
C PRO A 4 1.02 -5.30 -14.98
N GLN A 5 0.09 -4.35 -15.01
CA GLN A 5 0.34 -2.99 -14.54
C GLN A 5 0.15 -2.95 -13.02
N PRO A 6 1.02 -2.25 -12.28
CA PRO A 6 0.85 -2.08 -10.84
C PRO A 6 -0.43 -1.30 -10.54
N ASP A 7 -1.19 -1.75 -9.54
CA ASP A 7 -2.28 -0.97 -8.97
C ASP A 7 -1.69 0.20 -8.16
N LEU A 8 -2.16 1.42 -8.45
CA LEU A 8 -1.71 2.65 -7.79
C LEU A 8 -2.73 3.09 -6.74
N TYR A 9 -2.29 3.19 -5.49
CA TYR A 9 -3.03 3.81 -4.40
C TYR A 9 -2.44 5.19 -4.10
N SER A 10 -3.29 6.22 -4.06
CA SER A 10 -2.88 7.61 -3.78
C SER A 10 -3.47 8.05 -2.44
N HIS A 11 -2.61 8.56 -1.56
CA HIS A 11 -2.98 9.06 -0.24
C HIS A 11 -2.33 10.42 -0.01
N ARG A 12 -3.10 11.40 0.46
CA ARG A 12 -2.56 12.72 0.78
C ARG A 12 -2.05 12.73 2.20
N PHE A 13 -1.00 13.49 2.45
CA PHE A 13 -0.46 13.64 3.80
C PHE A 13 -1.51 14.13 4.83
N ASP A 14 -2.47 14.97 4.39
CA ASP A 14 -3.57 15.47 5.23
C ASP A 14 -4.69 14.45 5.53
N ASP A 15 -4.75 13.34 4.79
CA ASP A 15 -5.76 12.30 5.03
C ASP A 15 -5.37 11.44 6.25
N PRO A 16 -6.33 10.89 7.01
CA PRO A 16 -6.02 10.01 8.12
C PRO A 16 -5.19 8.81 7.63
N VAL A 17 -4.09 8.53 8.34
CA VAL A 17 -3.18 7.42 8.01
C VAL A 17 -3.99 6.11 8.00
N PRO A 18 -3.99 5.37 6.89
CA PRO A 18 -4.78 4.16 6.78
C PRO A 18 -4.21 3.09 7.73
N ASP A 19 -5.10 2.37 8.40
CA ASP A 19 -4.70 1.26 9.26
C ASP A 19 -3.87 0.22 8.49
N LEU A 20 -2.91 -0.40 9.18
CA LEU A 20 -2.12 -1.51 8.64
C LEU A 20 -3.01 -2.65 8.10
N CYS A 21 -4.18 -2.87 8.69
CA CYS A 21 -5.18 -3.82 8.18
C CYS A 21 -5.77 -3.41 6.83
N SER A 22 -6.09 -2.12 6.65
CA SER A 22 -6.60 -1.58 5.39
C SER A 22 -5.55 -1.68 4.28
N LEU A 23 -4.29 -1.34 4.62
CA LEU A 23 -3.13 -1.55 3.73
C LEU A 23 -2.96 -3.03 3.36
N LYS A 24 -3.14 -3.94 4.32
CA LYS A 24 -3.07 -5.39 4.08
C LYS A 24 -4.16 -5.88 3.14
N CYS A 25 -5.40 -5.45 3.36
CA CYS A 25 -6.51 -5.80 2.49
C CYS A 25 -6.28 -5.31 1.06
N LEU A 26 -5.77 -4.09 0.88
CA LEU A 26 -5.39 -3.55 -0.43
C LEU A 26 -4.31 -4.39 -1.11
N THR A 27 -3.24 -4.74 -0.39
CA THR A 27 -2.19 -5.62 -0.94
C THR A 27 -2.70 -7.03 -1.27
N TYR A 28 -3.62 -7.56 -0.47
CA TYR A 28 -4.22 -8.88 -0.72
C TYR A 28 -5.19 -8.85 -1.92
N GLN A 29 -5.90 -7.75 -2.14
CA GLN A 29 -6.80 -7.56 -3.28
C GLN A 29 -6.04 -7.43 -4.61
N SER A 30 -4.83 -6.85 -4.60
CA SER A 30 -3.98 -6.75 -5.79
C SER A 30 -3.34 -8.10 -6.20
N GLY A 31 -3.34 -9.07 -5.28
CA GLY A 31 -2.90 -10.44 -5.57
C GLY A 31 -1.39 -10.53 -5.83
N ASP A 32 -1.01 -10.92 -7.06
CA ASP A 32 0.39 -11.08 -7.49
C ASP A 32 0.98 -9.81 -8.13
N VAL A 33 0.21 -8.71 -8.12
CA VAL A 33 0.63 -7.43 -8.67
C VAL A 33 1.20 -6.55 -7.55
N PRO A 34 2.38 -5.95 -7.73
CA PRO A 34 2.94 -5.06 -6.72
C PRO A 34 2.10 -3.79 -6.58
N LEU A 35 1.57 -3.54 -5.38
CA LEU A 35 0.86 -2.30 -5.07
C LEU A 35 1.85 -1.16 -4.86
N ILE A 36 1.62 -0.04 -5.55
CA ILE A 36 2.41 1.20 -5.39
C ILE A 36 1.57 2.21 -4.62
N PHE A 37 2.12 2.73 -3.53
CA PHE A 37 1.59 3.82 -2.75
C PHE A 37 2.29 5.12 -3.13
N ALA A 38 1.53 6.10 -3.60
CA ALA A 38 2.03 7.45 -3.80
C ALA A 38 1.59 8.33 -2.63
N LEU A 39 2.55 8.79 -1.83
CA LEU A 39 2.35 9.82 -0.83
C LEU A 39 2.67 11.17 -1.47
N VAL A 40 1.72 12.11 -1.41
CA VAL A 40 1.90 13.47 -1.94
C VAL A 40 1.98 14.45 -0.76
N ASP A 41 3.07 15.20 -0.68
CA ASP A 41 3.28 16.24 0.32
C ASP A 41 3.83 17.52 -0.32
N HIS A 42 3.11 18.64 -0.17
CA HIS A 42 3.54 20.01 -0.50
C HIS A 42 4.37 20.25 -1.81
N GLY A 43 4.23 19.39 -2.82
CA GLY A 43 4.95 19.49 -4.10
C GLY A 43 5.90 18.32 -4.40
N ASP A 44 6.16 17.47 -3.42
CA ASP A 44 6.90 16.21 -3.55
C ASP A 44 5.96 15.01 -3.58
N ILE A 45 6.35 14.00 -4.36
CA ILE A 45 5.64 12.72 -4.47
C ILE A 45 6.63 11.61 -4.14
N SER A 46 6.34 10.86 -3.08
CA SER A 46 7.11 9.69 -2.70
C SER A 46 6.35 8.42 -3.08
N PHE A 47 7.01 7.53 -3.82
CA PHE A 47 6.46 6.24 -4.22
C PHE A 47 7.02 5.12 -3.33
N TYR A 48 6.13 4.37 -2.70
CA TYR A 48 6.44 3.21 -1.88
C TYR A 48 5.83 1.96 -2.51
N SER A 49 6.63 0.91 -2.69
CA SER A 49 6.12 -0.40 -3.10
C SER A 49 6.22 -1.35 -1.92
N PHE A 50 5.10 -1.95 -1.51
CA PHE A 50 5.15 -3.03 -0.53
C PHE A 50 5.26 -4.36 -1.26
N ARG A 51 6.29 -5.13 -0.93
CA ARG A 51 6.43 -6.53 -1.36
C ARG A 51 6.31 -7.39 -0.12
N ASP A 52 5.34 -8.30 -0.11
CA ASP A 52 5.15 -9.32 0.93
C ASP A 52 5.26 -8.79 2.37
N PHE A 53 4.28 -7.98 2.77
CA PHE A 53 4.21 -7.51 4.15
C PHE A 53 3.49 -8.55 5.02
N THR A 54 4.17 -9.03 6.06
CA THR A 54 3.57 -9.86 7.09
C THR A 54 3.18 -8.96 8.26
N LEU A 55 1.88 -8.68 8.39
CA LEU A 55 1.37 -7.92 9.54
C LEU A 55 1.70 -8.71 10.81
N PRO A 56 2.44 -8.13 11.78
CA PRO A 56 2.75 -8.82 13.03
C PRO A 56 1.42 -9.25 13.64
N ARG A 57 1.22 -10.57 13.77
CA ARG A 57 0.09 -11.07 14.55
C ARG A 57 0.31 -10.59 15.96
N ASP A 58 -0.72 -10.00 16.55
CA ASP A 58 -0.81 -9.86 17.99
C ASP A 58 -0.63 -11.27 18.57
N LEU A 59 0.56 -11.55 19.11
CA LEU A 59 0.84 -12.76 19.86
C LEU A 59 0.21 -12.51 21.24
N GLY A 60 -1.12 -12.59 21.28
CA GLY A 60 -1.90 -12.42 22.50
C GLY A 60 -1.33 -13.29 23.62
N HIS A 61 -1.28 -12.71 24.82
CA HIS A 61 -0.80 -13.37 26.04
C HIS A 61 -1.79 -14.42 26.53
#